data_AF-A0A1W9R4Y9-F1
#
_entry.id   AF-A0A1W9R4Y9-F1
#
_cell.length_a   1.000
_cell.length_b   1.000
_cell.length_c   1.000
_cell.angle_alpha   90.00
_cell.angle_beta   90.00
_cell.angle_gamma   90.00
#
_symmetry.space_group_name_H-M   'P 1'
#
loop_
_entity.id
_entity.type
_entity.pdbx_description
1 polymer ?
#
loop_
_entity_poly.entity_id
_entity_poly.type
_entity_poly.pdbx_seq_one_letter_code
_entity_poly.pdbx_strand_id
1 'polypeptide(L)'
;MGIDKGNTNENIIYFDSVYGIQYQNVSGNEGGGNPIHLLYEIQGTPTVIIIDPDRTILTKQIYPPTVNSIVDSVLVAGGIQQPCLTSVSEFKNKKLLTIGPNPVKDIAYLNLNLEEGREIELKIFT
;
A
#
# COMPACT_ATOMS: atom_id res chain seq x y z
N MET A 1 6.68 -9.65 -3.54
CA MET A 1 6.81 -10.74 -2.54
C MET A 1 8.27 -11.15 -2.48
N GLY A 2 8.82 -11.37 -1.29
CA GLY A 2 10.16 -11.92 -1.12
C GLY A 2 10.12 -13.35 -0.56
N ILE A 3 11.14 -14.14 -0.88
CA ILE A 3 11.38 -15.47 -0.33
C ILE A 3 12.79 -15.49 0.21
N ASP A 4 12.94 -15.78 1.49
CA ASP A 4 14.21 -15.71 2.17
C ASP A 4 14.64 -17.09 2.68
N LYS A 5 15.54 -17.71 1.92
CA LYS A 5 16.00 -19.08 2.14
C LYS A 5 16.90 -19.18 3.37
N GLY A 6 16.63 -20.15 4.22
CA GLY A 6 17.42 -20.51 5.40
C GLY A 6 17.04 -19.76 6.68
N ASN A 7 16.19 -18.74 6.59
CA ASN A 7 15.79 -17.89 7.70
C ASN A 7 14.48 -18.34 8.34
N THR A 8 14.28 -17.96 9.61
CA THR A 8 13.04 -18.22 10.36
C THR A 8 12.04 -17.08 10.22
N ASN A 9 10.78 -17.31 10.57
CA ASN A 9 9.76 -16.25 10.67
C ASN A 9 10.21 -15.06 11.52
N GLU A 10 10.90 -15.32 12.64
CA GLU A 10 11.40 -14.26 13.52
C GLU A 10 12.45 -13.38 12.82
N ASN A 11 13.34 -13.99 12.03
CA ASN A 11 14.32 -13.23 11.25
C ASN A 11 13.65 -12.35 10.19
N ILE A 12 12.60 -12.84 9.52
CA ILE A 12 11.83 -12.06 8.54
C ILE A 12 11.14 -10.88 9.19
N ILE A 13 10.45 -11.10 10.32
CA ILE A 13 9.75 -10.02 11.03
C ILE A 13 10.73 -8.94 11.47
N TYR A 14 11.90 -9.34 11.99
CA TYR A 14 12.94 -8.39 12.36
C TYR A 14 13.46 -7.62 11.14
N PHE A 15 13.79 -8.32 10.05
CA PHE A 15 14.27 -7.70 8.80
C PHE A 15 13.25 -6.68 8.25
N ASP A 16 11.98 -7.06 8.19
CA ASP A 16 10.90 -6.19 7.72
C ASP A 16 10.78 -4.93 8.59
N SER A 17 10.93 -5.09 9.93
CA SER A 17 10.90 -3.96 10.86
C SER A 17 12.08 -2.99 10.70
N VAL A 18 13.27 -3.50 10.38
CA VAL A 18 14.50 -2.69 10.23
C VAL A 18 14.50 -1.93 8.90
N TYR A 19 14.09 -2.59 7.82
CA TYR A 19 14.14 -2.03 6.47
C TYR A 19 12.82 -1.44 5.98
N GLY A 20 11.78 -1.46 6.81
CA GLY A 20 10.46 -0.91 6.48
C GLY A 20 9.79 -1.62 5.30
N ILE A 21 9.99 -2.94 5.19
CA ILE A 21 9.44 -3.72 4.08
C ILE A 21 7.93 -3.85 4.24
N GLN A 22 7.18 -3.47 3.20
CA GLN A 22 5.72 -3.48 3.21
C GLN A 22 5.10 -4.57 2.34
N TYR A 23 5.91 -5.23 1.49
CA TYR A 23 5.45 -6.35 0.70
C TYR A 23 5.59 -7.67 1.47
N GLN A 24 4.76 -8.66 1.14
CA GLN A 24 4.78 -9.96 1.80
C GLN A 24 6.13 -10.66 1.63
N ASN A 25 6.67 -11.16 2.74
CA ASN A 25 7.88 -11.99 2.78
C ASN A 25 7.60 -13.36 3.40
N VAL A 26 8.27 -14.37 2.86
CA VAL A 26 8.10 -15.76 3.27
C VAL A 26 9.45 -16.30 3.76
N SER A 27 9.47 -16.84 4.97
CA SER A 27 10.66 -17.46 5.55
C SER A 27 10.98 -18.82 4.91
N GLY A 28 12.25 -19.20 4.97
CA GLY A 28 12.74 -20.45 4.44
C GLY A 28 12.26 -21.65 5.25
N ASN A 29 12.38 -21.57 6.58
CA ASN A 29 12.22 -22.71 7.48
C ASN A 29 10.75 -23.02 7.77
N GLU A 30 9.96 -22.05 8.23
CA GLU A 30 8.55 -22.25 8.56
C GLU A 30 7.59 -21.86 7.42
N GLY A 31 7.97 -20.87 6.60
CA GLY A 31 7.15 -20.34 5.51
C GLY A 31 7.19 -21.16 4.22
N GLY A 32 8.05 -22.18 4.15
CA GLY A 32 8.20 -23.03 2.96
C GLY A 32 9.05 -22.41 1.85
N GLY A 33 9.81 -21.34 2.13
CA GLY A 33 10.70 -20.71 1.14
C GLY A 33 11.85 -21.60 0.68
N ASN A 34 12.33 -22.53 1.52
CA ASN A 34 13.43 -23.43 1.19
C ASN A 34 13.09 -24.37 0.00
N PRO A 35 11.95 -25.10 0.02
CA PRO A 35 11.48 -25.84 -1.15
C PRO A 35 11.31 -24.99 -2.41
N ILE A 36 10.82 -23.75 -2.29
CA ILE A 36 10.58 -22.89 -3.45
C ILE A 36 11.90 -22.45 -4.10
N HIS A 37 12.92 -22.15 -3.30
CA HIS A 37 14.25 -21.85 -3.82
C HIS A 37 14.82 -22.99 -4.68
N LEU A 38 14.57 -24.24 -4.29
CA LEU A 38 14.95 -25.42 -5.07
C LEU A 38 14.08 -25.61 -6.31
N LEU A 39 12.75 -25.45 -6.18
CA LEU A 39 11.79 -25.63 -7.27
C LEU A 39 12.03 -24.64 -8.43
N TYR A 40 12.42 -23.41 -8.12
CA TYR A 40 12.75 -22.39 -9.12
C TYR A 40 14.22 -22.43 -9.56
N GLU A 41 14.98 -23.42 -9.09
CA GLU A 41 16.39 -23.64 -9.47
C GLU A 41 17.28 -22.41 -9.25
N ILE A 42 17.04 -21.66 -8.16
CA ILE A 42 17.77 -20.42 -7.88
C ILE A 42 19.25 -20.75 -7.59
N GLN A 43 20.16 -20.28 -8.46
CA GLN A 43 21.60 -20.55 -8.34
C GLN A 43 22.37 -19.49 -7.53
N GLY A 44 21.75 -18.34 -7.25
CA GLY A 44 22.38 -17.25 -6.52
C GLY A 44 21.37 -16.23 -6.00
N THR A 45 21.75 -15.47 -4.99
CA THR A 45 20.93 -14.42 -4.39
C THR A 45 21.64 -13.05 -4.47
N PRO A 46 20.90 -11.94 -4.68
CA PRO A 46 19.46 -11.87 -4.96
C PRO A 46 19.11 -12.32 -6.40
N THR A 47 17.93 -12.94 -6.56
CA THR A 47 17.31 -13.24 -7.86
C THR A 47 15.90 -12.68 -7.88
N VAL A 48 15.56 -11.94 -8.95
CA VAL A 48 14.22 -11.37 -9.16
C VAL A 48 13.60 -12.03 -10.39
N ILE A 49 12.38 -12.53 -10.21
CA ILE A 49 11.59 -13.26 -11.22
C ILE A 49 10.30 -12.49 -11.48
N ILE A 50 9.90 -12.42 -12.74
CA ILE A 50 8.58 -11.92 -13.13
C ILE A 50 7.68 -13.11 -13.45
N ILE A 51 6.53 -13.15 -12.76
CA ILE A 51 5.49 -14.15 -12.92
C ILE A 51 4.21 -13.41 -13.31
N ASP A 52 3.62 -13.79 -14.44
CA ASP A 52 2.37 -13.22 -14.94
C ASP A 52 1.16 -13.80 -14.16
N PRO A 53 -0.04 -13.17 -14.14
CA PRO A 53 -1.19 -13.68 -13.40
C PRO A 53 -1.64 -15.10 -13.78
N ASP A 54 -1.35 -15.54 -15.01
CA ASP A 54 -1.57 -16.92 -15.47
C ASP A 54 -0.54 -17.93 -14.91
N ARG A 55 0.42 -17.45 -14.12
CA ARG A 55 1.55 -18.17 -13.49
C ARG A 55 2.68 -18.52 -14.45
N THR A 56 2.69 -17.98 -15.66
CA THR A 56 3.81 -18.11 -16.59
C THR A 56 5.00 -17.30 -16.07
N ILE A 57 6.19 -17.92 -16.07
CA ILE A 57 7.44 -17.25 -15.71
C ILE A 57 7.97 -16.52 -16.95
N LEU A 58 7.89 -15.19 -16.95
CA LEU A 58 8.31 -14.36 -18.09
C LEU A 58 9.80 -14.04 -18.07
N THR A 59 10.39 -13.89 -16.89
CA THR A 59 11.82 -13.60 -16.73
C THR A 59 12.33 -14.30 -15.48
N LYS A 60 13.33 -15.17 -15.64
CA LYS A 60 13.92 -15.98 -14.55
C LYS A 60 15.00 -15.25 -13.75
N GLN A 61 15.59 -14.17 -14.29
CA GLN A 61 16.59 -13.39 -13.58
C GLN A 61 16.71 -11.99 -14.18
N ILE A 62 16.43 -10.98 -13.36
CA ILE A 62 16.79 -9.59 -13.65
C ILE A 62 18.15 -9.32 -13.01
N TYR A 63 19.15 -8.98 -13.82
CA TYR A 63 20.51 -8.71 -13.34
C TYR A 63 21.15 -7.53 -14.09
N PRO A 64 21.73 -6.54 -13.37
CA PRO A 64 21.64 -6.33 -11.93
C PRO A 64 20.21 -5.96 -11.49
N PRO A 65 19.75 -6.33 -10.28
CA PRO A 65 18.40 -6.02 -9.82
C PRO A 65 18.30 -4.59 -9.27
N THR A 66 18.41 -3.61 -10.17
CA THR A 66 18.21 -2.18 -9.86
C THR A 66 16.73 -1.81 -9.98
N VAL A 67 16.33 -0.67 -9.41
CA VAL A 67 14.96 -0.15 -9.55
C VAL A 67 14.57 0.00 -11.02
N ASN A 68 15.44 0.62 -11.83
CA ASN A 68 15.17 0.84 -13.24
C ASN A 68 15.01 -0.48 -14.01
N SER A 69 15.95 -1.42 -13.84
CA SER A 69 15.87 -2.72 -14.53
C SER A 69 14.64 -3.54 -14.14
N ILE A 70 14.18 -3.42 -12.89
CA ILE A 70 12.96 -4.10 -12.43
C ILE A 70 11.74 -3.45 -13.06
N VAL A 71 11.64 -2.12 -13.01
CA VAL A 71 10.53 -1.36 -13.62
C VAL A 71 10.45 -1.63 -15.12
N ASP A 72 11.58 -1.54 -15.82
CA ASP A 72 11.64 -1.77 -17.27
C ASP A 72 11.20 -3.20 -17.63
N SER A 73 11.64 -4.20 -16.86
CA SER A 73 11.24 -5.59 -17.08
C SER A 73 9.74 -5.80 -16.85
N VAL A 74 9.15 -5.13 -15.85
CA VAL A 74 7.70 -5.17 -15.59
C VAL A 74 6.91 -4.47 -16.70
N LEU A 75 7.39 -3.33 -17.22
CA LEU A 75 6.75 -2.65 -18.34
C LEU A 75 6.81 -3.49 -19.63
N VAL A 76 7.94 -4.15 -19.91
CA VAL A 76 8.10 -5.08 -21.04
C VAL A 76 7.16 -6.28 -20.92
N ALA A 77 6.92 -6.76 -19.69
CA ALA A 77 5.96 -7.82 -19.41
C ALA A 77 4.48 -7.37 -19.54
N GLY A 78 4.20 -6.11 -19.90
CA GLY A 78 2.85 -5.58 -20.05
C GLY A 78 2.27 -4.97 -18.76
N GLY A 79 3.09 -4.81 -17.72
CA GLY A 79 2.70 -4.14 -16.49
C GLY A 79 2.39 -2.65 -16.72
N ILE A 80 1.41 -2.13 -15.99
CA ILE A 80 1.00 -0.73 -16.04
C ILE A 80 1.36 -0.06 -14.71
N GLN A 81 2.17 0.99 -14.76
CA GLN A 81 2.57 1.73 -13.57
C GLN A 81 1.35 2.38 -12.90
N GLN A 82 1.14 2.10 -11.62
CA GLN A 82 0.07 2.72 -10.83
C GLN A 82 0.62 3.91 -10.04
N PRO A 83 -0.13 5.03 -9.95
CA PRO A 83 0.28 6.16 -9.12
C PRO A 83 0.19 5.76 -7.64
N CYS A 84 1.28 5.94 -6.89
CA CYS A 84 1.25 5.82 -5.44
C CYS A 84 0.59 7.08 -4.85
N LEU A 85 -0.64 6.95 -4.35
CA LEU A 85 -1.31 8.02 -3.60
C LEU A 85 -0.65 8.15 -2.23
N THR A 86 0.44 8.90 -2.12
CA THR A 86 1.17 9.13 -0.86
C THR A 86 0.62 10.29 -0.05
N SER A 87 -0.22 11.11 -0.66
CA SER A 87 -0.91 12.21 0.01
C SER A 87 -2.32 11.80 0.39
N VAL A 88 -2.54 11.53 1.68
CA VAL A 88 -3.86 11.81 2.27
C VAL A 88 -3.96 13.33 2.26
N SER A 89 -4.62 13.91 1.25
CA SER A 89 -5.21 15.20 1.47
C SER A 89 -6.23 14.96 2.58
N GLU A 90 -5.92 15.33 3.82
CA GLU A 90 -6.97 15.57 4.79
C GLU A 90 -7.92 16.51 4.06
N PHE A 91 -9.08 16.00 3.65
CA PHE A 91 -10.21 16.87 3.45
C PHE A 91 -10.39 17.48 4.83
N LYS A 92 -9.79 18.65 5.05
CA LYS A 92 -10.29 19.61 6.03
C LYS A 92 -11.72 19.79 5.58
N ASN A 93 -12.61 18.95 6.13
CA ASN A 93 -14.02 19.22 6.18
C ASN A 93 -14.08 20.52 6.97
N LYS A 94 -13.95 21.64 6.26
CA LYS A 94 -14.24 22.95 6.78
C LYS A 94 -15.66 22.78 7.27
N LYS A 95 -15.84 22.68 8.59
CA LYS A 95 -17.13 22.41 9.20
C LYS A 95 -18.03 23.59 8.84
N LEU A 96 -18.69 23.46 7.69
CA LEU A 96 -19.58 24.46 7.09
C LEU A 96 -20.75 24.72 8.04
N LEU A 97 -21.16 23.65 8.73
CA LEU A 97 -22.22 23.63 9.71
C LEU A 97 -21.72 22.96 10.98
N THR A 98 -21.90 23.62 12.12
CA THR A 98 -21.81 22.98 13.44
C THR A 98 -23.08 23.24 14.22
N ILE A 99 -23.59 22.21 14.90
CA ILE A 99 -24.71 22.32 15.81
C ILE A 99 -24.26 21.89 17.21
N GLY A 100 -24.61 22.65 18.24
CA GLY A 100 -24.25 22.30 19.61
C GLY A 100 -24.90 23.19 20.67
N PRO A 101 -24.79 22.83 21.96
CA PRO A 101 -24.09 21.66 22.48
C PRO A 101 -24.85 20.35 22.21
N ASN A 102 -24.13 19.24 22.11
CA ASN A 102 -24.69 17.88 22.14
C ASN A 102 -24.03 17.15 23.32
N PRO A 103 -24.78 16.72 24.35
CA PRO A 103 -26.25 16.75 24.50
C PRO A 103 -26.81 18.16 24.71
N VAL A 104 -28.02 18.41 24.18
CA VAL A 104 -28.76 19.66 24.38
C VAL A 104 -29.89 19.47 25.38
N LYS A 105 -30.10 20.44 26.28
CA LYS A 105 -31.27 20.47 27.18
C LYS A 105 -32.38 21.34 26.61
N ASP A 106 -32.08 22.63 26.42
CA ASP A 106 -33.12 23.62 26.07
C ASP A 106 -32.84 24.36 24.76
N ILE A 107 -31.58 24.70 24.47
CA ILE A 107 -31.21 25.56 23.32
C ILE A 107 -29.99 24.98 22.60
N ALA A 108 -30.11 24.79 21.29
CA ALA A 108 -28.99 24.48 20.39
C ALA A 108 -28.63 25.71 19.53
N TYR A 109 -27.35 25.88 19.25
CA TYR A 109 -26.78 26.88 18.38
C TYR A 109 -26.37 26.25 17.06
N LEU A 110 -26.78 26.87 15.96
CA LEU A 110 -26.36 26.54 14.61
C LEU A 110 -25.30 27.57 14.16
N ASN A 111 -24.06 27.15 13.94
CA ASN A 111 -23.02 28.02 13.41
C ASN A 111 -22.74 27.67 11.94
N LEU A 112 -22.88 28.68 11.07
CA LEU A 112 -22.60 28.60 9.63
C LEU A 112 -21.34 29.41 9.33
N ASN A 113 -20.29 28.74 8.84
CA ASN A 113 -19.05 29.40 8.42
C ASN A 113 -19.00 29.46 6.89
N LEU A 114 -19.45 30.58 6.33
CA LEU A 114 -19.55 30.79 4.89
C LEU A 114 -18.39 31.64 4.37
N GLU A 115 -17.98 31.36 3.14
CA GLU A 115 -17.08 32.24 2.37
C GLU A 115 -17.90 33.32 1.67
N GLU A 116 -17.28 34.47 1.37
CA GLU A 116 -17.96 35.61 0.72
C GLU A 116 -18.66 35.20 -0.58
N GLY A 117 -19.85 35.79 -0.83
CA GLY A 117 -20.61 35.60 -2.07
C GLY A 117 -21.53 34.38 -2.12
N ARG A 118 -21.85 33.75 -0.98
CA ARG A 118 -22.79 32.62 -0.89
C ARG A 118 -24.18 33.09 -0.44
N GLU A 119 -25.23 32.56 -1.06
CA GLU A 119 -26.63 32.75 -0.65
C GLU A 119 -27.05 31.63 0.33
N ILE A 120 -27.86 31.98 1.35
CA ILE A 120 -28.34 31.03 2.38
C ILE A 120 -29.86 30.91 2.27
N GLU A 121 -30.35 29.69 2.08
CA GLU A 121 -31.77 29.37 2.20
C GLU A 121 -32.01 28.55 3.49
N LEU A 122 -32.83 29.09 4.40
CA LEU A 122 -33.23 28.40 5.63
C LEU A 122 -34.69 27.95 5.51
N LYS A 123 -34.91 26.64 5.54
CA LYS A 123 -36.25 26.03 5.58
C LYS A 123 -36.45 25.30 6.90
N ILE A 124 -37.41 25.78 7.69
CA ILE A 124 -37.82 25.16 8.94
C ILE A 124 -39.11 24.40 8.66
N PHE A 125 -39.08 23.10 8.93
CA PHE A 125 -40.26 22.24 8.87
C PHE A 125 -40.73 21.99 10.30
N THR A 126 -42.00 22.27 10.57
CA THR A 126 -42.67 22.07 11.86
C THR A 126 -43.55 20.84 11.81
#